data_AF-L8G0N7-F1
#
_entry.id   AF-L8G0N7-F1
#
_cell.length_a   1.000
_cell.length_b   1.000
_cell.length_c   1.000
_cell.angle_alpha   90.00
_cell.angle_beta   90.00
_cell.angle_gamma   90.00
#
_symmetry.space_group_name_H-M   'P 1'
#
loop_
_entity.id
_entity.type
_entity.pdbx_description
1 polymer ?
#
loop_
_entity_poly.entity_id
_entity_poly.type
_entity_poly.pdbx_seq_one_letter_code
_entity_poly.pdbx_strand_id
1 'polypeptide(L)'
;MRNLDIDYNIASFFRDLGKIRQETFKKGTIIGAFREAGMWPINPKEALKKMKVYTLSEKALDLPQIPQTPTKFVHSELKLQHWQAKIPYLFSSPSAREWDSWARGTENVLAQGELAVLQYDLLSTKVANQQKAKVKSRNVVQATCGPLTAKDSWKKIADKAKKEKETQERKSKFRARIALNKVKKELRIRGVEARKAELLRKRQVTQLLKAKQEVPPDLLNPIPDPEKIAQESEIQEEANIQLISTIGWSGSQVDDDDETGFIRFSGLDEDIFTDRTEENLDSGLF
;
A
#
# COMPACT_ATOMS: atom_id res chain seq x y z
N MET A 1 -62.87 -30.82 -33.03
CA MET A 1 -61.75 -31.20 -32.15
C MET A 1 -60.47 -30.91 -32.92
N ARG A 2 -59.62 -29.96 -32.48
CA ARG A 2 -58.35 -29.66 -33.17
C ARG A 2 -57.23 -30.41 -32.45
N ASN A 3 -56.49 -31.22 -33.21
CA ASN A 3 -55.33 -31.99 -32.76
C ASN A 3 -54.30 -31.07 -32.11
N LEU A 4 -53.84 -31.44 -30.91
CA LEU A 4 -52.67 -30.88 -30.27
C LEU A 4 -51.47 -31.70 -30.78
N ASP A 5 -50.64 -31.10 -31.64
CA ASP A 5 -49.33 -31.66 -31.98
C ASP A 5 -48.44 -31.59 -30.73
N ILE A 6 -48.04 -32.74 -30.18
CA ILE A 6 -47.35 -32.88 -28.89
C ILE A 6 -45.82 -32.71 -29.02
N ASP A 7 -45.26 -32.71 -30.23
CA ASP A 7 -43.80 -32.69 -30.40
C ASP A 7 -43.27 -31.28 -30.70
N TYR A 8 -42.81 -30.60 -29.64
CA TYR A 8 -42.10 -29.32 -29.75
C TYR A 8 -40.67 -29.54 -30.29
N ASN A 9 -40.54 -29.57 -31.61
CA ASN A 9 -39.28 -29.79 -32.33
C ASN A 9 -38.41 -28.50 -32.42
N ILE A 10 -37.11 -28.65 -32.70
CA ILE A 10 -36.12 -27.56 -32.92
C ILE A 10 -36.63 -26.56 -33.98
N ALA A 11 -37.27 -27.04 -35.04
CA ALA A 11 -37.86 -26.16 -36.05
C ALA A 11 -39.02 -25.30 -35.49
N SER A 12 -39.84 -25.87 -34.61
CA SER A 12 -40.90 -25.14 -33.88
C SER A 12 -40.31 -24.10 -32.93
N PHE A 13 -39.19 -24.43 -32.26
CA PHE A 13 -38.45 -23.47 -31.43
C PHE A 13 -37.95 -22.26 -32.21
N PHE A 14 -37.33 -22.46 -33.38
CA PHE A 14 -36.86 -21.34 -34.21
C PHE A 14 -38.01 -20.50 -34.76
N ARG A 15 -39.14 -21.13 -35.11
CA ARG A 15 -40.36 -20.41 -35.54
C ARG A 15 -40.92 -19.54 -34.42
N ASP A 16 -40.94 -20.08 -33.20
CA ASP A 16 -41.51 -19.41 -32.04
C ASP A 16 -40.49 -18.48 -31.34
N LEU A 17 -39.22 -18.47 -31.77
CA LEU A 17 -38.13 -17.69 -31.17
C LEU A 17 -38.46 -16.19 -31.07
N GLY A 18 -39.12 -15.64 -32.09
CA GLY A 18 -39.56 -14.25 -32.09
C GLY A 18 -40.58 -13.96 -30.99
N LYS A 19 -41.54 -14.87 -30.80
CA LYS A 19 -42.56 -14.79 -29.75
C LYS A 19 -41.96 -15.00 -28.37
N ILE A 20 -41.08 -15.99 -28.21
CA ILE A 20 -40.33 -16.24 -26.97
C ILE A 20 -39.56 -14.98 -26.57
N ARG A 21 -38.82 -14.35 -27.50
CA ARG A 21 -38.09 -13.11 -27.19
C ARG A 21 -39.01 -11.98 -26.72
N GLN A 22 -40.15 -11.79 -27.36
CA GLN A 22 -41.12 -10.77 -26.94
C GLN A 22 -41.73 -11.07 -25.56
N GLU A 23 -41.90 -12.35 -25.23
CA GLU A 23 -42.43 -12.79 -23.94
C GLU A 23 -41.38 -12.75 -22.81
N THR A 24 -40.12 -13.10 -23.11
CA THR A 24 -39.03 -13.19 -22.11
C THR A 24 -38.32 -11.86 -21.86
N PHE A 25 -38.14 -11.00 -22.88
CA PHE A 25 -37.41 -9.72 -22.75
C PHE A 25 -38.34 -8.54 -22.39
N LYS A 26 -39.36 -8.79 -21.56
CA LYS A 26 -40.17 -7.71 -21.00
C LYS A 26 -39.37 -6.96 -19.94
N LYS A 27 -39.61 -5.65 -19.83
CA LYS A 27 -38.97 -4.78 -18.83
C LYS A 27 -39.06 -5.35 -17.42
N GLY A 28 -40.23 -5.88 -17.03
CA GLY A 28 -40.44 -6.51 -15.73
C GLY A 28 -39.59 -7.76 -15.50
N THR A 29 -39.47 -8.63 -16.49
CA THR A 29 -38.66 -9.85 -16.43
C THR A 29 -37.17 -9.53 -16.30
N ILE A 30 -36.69 -8.54 -17.06
CA ILE A 30 -35.30 -8.09 -16.97
C ILE A 30 -35.01 -7.49 -15.59
N ILE A 31 -35.88 -6.61 -15.08
CA ILE A 31 -35.71 -6.02 -13.74
C ILE A 31 -35.77 -7.11 -12.65
N GLY A 32 -36.69 -8.07 -12.77
CA GLY A 32 -36.82 -9.20 -11.86
C GLY A 32 -35.55 -10.06 -11.83
N ALA A 33 -35.02 -10.42 -12.99
CA ALA A 33 -33.79 -11.21 -13.10
C ALA A 33 -32.57 -10.49 -12.49
N PHE A 34 -32.44 -9.18 -12.71
CA PHE A 34 -31.36 -8.39 -12.11
C PHE A 34 -31.50 -8.26 -10.60
N ARG A 35 -32.74 -8.19 -10.09
CA ARG A 35 -33.02 -8.20 -8.65
C ARG A 35 -32.67 -9.55 -8.02
N GLU A 36 -33.10 -10.66 -8.62
CA GLU A 36 -32.80 -12.02 -8.15
C GLU A 36 -31.31 -12.39 -8.22
N ALA A 37 -30.58 -11.77 -9.15
CA ALA A 37 -29.12 -11.90 -9.25
C ALA A 37 -28.37 -11.01 -8.25
N GLY A 38 -29.06 -10.16 -7.47
CA GLY A 38 -28.45 -9.18 -6.59
C GLY A 38 -27.67 -8.09 -7.32
N MET A 39 -27.95 -7.86 -8.60
CA MET A 39 -27.28 -6.84 -9.41
C MET A 39 -28.03 -5.49 -9.37
N TRP A 40 -29.37 -5.51 -9.25
CA TRP A 40 -30.16 -4.28 -9.15
C TRP A 40 -31.44 -4.41 -8.31
N PRO A 41 -31.56 -3.72 -7.16
CA PRO A 41 -30.49 -2.96 -6.48
C PRO A 41 -29.32 -3.88 -6.10
N ILE A 42 -28.12 -3.31 -6.00
CA ILE A 42 -26.91 -4.09 -5.70
C ILE A 42 -27.03 -4.74 -4.33
N ASN A 43 -27.07 -6.07 -4.30
CA ASN A 43 -27.04 -6.89 -3.10
C ASN A 43 -25.83 -7.83 -3.16
N PRO A 44 -24.70 -7.46 -2.54
CA PRO A 44 -23.43 -8.18 -2.71
C PRO A 44 -23.51 -9.64 -2.20
N LYS A 45 -24.37 -9.92 -1.21
CA LYS A 45 -24.52 -11.28 -0.65
C LYS A 45 -25.15 -12.24 -1.66
N GLU A 46 -26.20 -11.80 -2.36
CA GLU A 46 -26.88 -12.61 -3.37
C GLU A 46 -26.04 -12.73 -4.64
N ALA A 47 -25.40 -11.64 -5.07
CA ALA A 47 -24.50 -11.64 -6.22
C ALA A 47 -23.34 -12.62 -6.02
N LEU A 48 -22.66 -12.61 -4.86
CA LEU A 48 -21.58 -13.55 -4.55
C LEU A 48 -22.07 -15.01 -4.52
N LYS A 49 -23.28 -15.26 -3.99
CA LYS A 49 -23.89 -16.60 -3.98
C LYS A 49 -24.14 -17.11 -5.39
N LYS A 50 -24.65 -16.26 -6.28
CA LYS A 50 -24.88 -16.60 -7.70
C LYS A 50 -23.57 -16.74 -8.47
N MET A 51 -22.58 -15.88 -8.23
CA MET A 51 -21.25 -16.02 -8.82
C MET A 51 -20.64 -17.38 -8.50
N LYS A 52 -20.72 -17.85 -7.25
CA LYS A 52 -20.21 -19.19 -6.86
C LYS A 52 -20.88 -20.34 -7.62
N VAL A 53 -22.14 -20.17 -8.06
CA VAL A 53 -22.88 -21.17 -8.83
C VAL A 53 -22.47 -21.16 -10.31
N TYR A 54 -22.17 -19.99 -10.87
CA TYR A 54 -21.80 -19.82 -12.28
C TYR A 54 -20.30 -19.89 -12.54
N THR A 55 -19.45 -19.61 -11.55
CA THR A 55 -18.05 -20.01 -11.58
C THR A 55 -18.05 -21.52 -11.55
N LEU A 56 -17.92 -22.14 -12.72
CA LEU A 56 -17.52 -23.53 -12.80
C LEU A 56 -16.35 -23.71 -11.83
N SER A 57 -16.49 -24.64 -10.89
CA SER A 57 -15.36 -25.12 -10.11
C SER A 57 -14.23 -25.35 -11.11
N GLU A 58 -13.11 -24.67 -10.91
CA GLU A 58 -11.87 -24.85 -11.65
C GLU A 58 -11.42 -26.31 -11.47
N LYS A 59 -12.10 -27.23 -12.16
CA LYS A 59 -11.47 -28.46 -12.59
C LYS A 59 -10.39 -27.97 -13.53
N ALA A 60 -9.16 -28.00 -13.03
CA ALA A 60 -7.96 -27.63 -13.73
C ALA A 60 -8.07 -28.15 -15.17
N LEU A 61 -8.24 -27.22 -16.11
CA LEU A 61 -8.03 -27.52 -17.51
C LEU A 61 -6.56 -27.93 -17.61
N ASP A 62 -6.30 -29.16 -18.04
CA ASP A 62 -4.96 -29.73 -18.26
C ASP A 62 -4.25 -28.97 -19.40
N LEU A 63 -3.89 -27.71 -19.14
CA LEU A 63 -3.05 -26.89 -19.98
C LEU A 63 -1.59 -27.25 -19.66
N PRO A 64 -0.72 -27.41 -20.68
CA PRO A 64 0.68 -27.69 -20.45
C PRO A 64 1.31 -26.57 -19.61
N GLN A 65 1.82 -26.92 -18.43
CA GLN A 65 2.50 -25.97 -17.54
C GLN A 65 3.78 -25.46 -18.22
N ILE A 66 3.80 -24.17 -18.55
CA ILE A 66 5.00 -23.46 -18.98
C ILE A 66 6.01 -23.49 -17.82
N PRO A 67 7.30 -23.78 -18.06
CA PRO A 67 8.29 -23.81 -16.99
C PRO A 67 8.39 -22.43 -16.32
N GLN A 68 8.04 -22.36 -15.03
CA GLN A 68 8.12 -21.13 -14.26
C GLN A 68 9.55 -20.86 -13.80
N THR A 69 9.96 -19.60 -13.81
CA THR A 69 11.22 -19.14 -13.21
C THR A 69 11.14 -19.29 -11.69
N PRO A 70 12.12 -19.93 -11.03
CA PRO A 70 12.09 -20.07 -9.58
C PRO A 70 12.21 -18.69 -8.91
N THR A 71 11.28 -18.39 -8.00
CA THR A 71 11.21 -17.13 -7.24
C THR A 71 11.73 -17.27 -5.82
N LYS A 72 11.83 -18.50 -5.31
CA LYS A 72 12.29 -18.83 -3.96
C LYS A 72 13.40 -19.87 -4.02
N PHE A 73 14.27 -19.88 -3.01
CA PHE A 73 15.35 -20.86 -2.88
C PHE A 73 14.82 -22.31 -2.92
N VAL A 74 13.71 -22.58 -2.22
CA VAL A 74 13.02 -23.89 -2.23
C VAL A 74 12.63 -24.34 -3.65
N HIS A 75 12.19 -23.42 -4.52
CA HIS A 75 11.81 -23.77 -5.89
C HIS A 75 13.05 -24.20 -6.71
N SER A 76 14.18 -23.54 -6.48
CA SER A 76 15.46 -23.90 -7.10
C SER A 76 15.99 -25.23 -6.57
N GLU A 77 15.83 -25.49 -5.28
CA GLU A 77 16.25 -26.75 -4.63
C GLU A 77 15.46 -27.95 -5.17
N LEU A 78 14.12 -27.84 -5.24
CA LEU A 78 13.27 -28.89 -5.81
C LEU A 78 13.62 -29.18 -7.27
N LYS A 79 13.93 -28.14 -8.06
CA LYS A 79 14.39 -28.32 -9.44
C LYS A 79 15.77 -28.97 -9.50
N LEU A 80 16.69 -28.59 -8.61
CA LEU A 80 18.02 -29.20 -8.54
C LEU A 80 17.91 -30.70 -8.23
N GLN A 81 17.10 -31.08 -7.23
CA GLN A 81 16.83 -32.47 -6.89
C GLN A 81 16.20 -33.25 -8.05
N HIS A 82 15.23 -32.62 -8.75
CA HIS A 82 14.59 -33.21 -9.93
C HIS A 82 15.61 -33.57 -11.03
N TRP A 83 16.53 -32.65 -11.34
CA TRP A 83 17.55 -32.86 -12.35
C TRP A 83 18.67 -33.78 -11.87
N GLN A 84 19.01 -33.73 -10.58
CA GLN A 84 19.96 -34.65 -9.97
C GLN A 84 19.50 -36.11 -10.05
N ALA A 85 18.20 -36.39 -10.05
CA ALA A 85 17.67 -37.74 -10.30
C ALA A 85 17.70 -38.15 -11.78
N LYS A 86 17.66 -37.19 -12.71
CA LYS A 86 17.47 -37.43 -14.17
C LYS A 86 18.74 -37.33 -15.01
N ILE A 87 19.78 -36.67 -14.54
CA ILE A 87 20.98 -36.39 -15.34
C ILE A 87 22.14 -37.38 -15.13
N PRO A 88 22.33 -38.07 -13.98
CA PRO A 88 23.54 -38.86 -13.72
C PRO A 88 23.86 -39.93 -14.77
N TYR A 89 22.84 -40.51 -15.41
CA TYR A 89 23.03 -41.55 -16.44
C TYR A 89 23.46 -40.99 -17.81
N LEU A 90 23.43 -39.67 -18.00
CA LEU A 90 23.77 -39.02 -19.27
C LEU A 90 25.24 -38.57 -19.33
N PHE A 91 25.95 -38.54 -18.20
CA PHE A 91 27.31 -38.00 -18.12
C PHE A 91 28.39 -39.08 -18.09
N SER A 92 29.54 -38.75 -18.68
CA SER A 92 30.77 -39.54 -18.54
C SER A 92 31.33 -39.45 -17.10
N SER A 93 32.17 -40.41 -16.69
CA SER A 93 32.65 -40.51 -15.30
C SER A 93 33.29 -39.23 -14.71
N PRO A 94 34.14 -38.47 -15.44
CA PRO A 94 34.68 -37.20 -14.93
C PRO A 94 33.61 -36.12 -14.78
N SER A 95 32.77 -35.92 -15.81
CA SER A 95 31.68 -34.94 -15.80
C SER A 95 30.60 -35.26 -14.76
N ALA A 96 30.35 -36.54 -14.47
CA ALA A 96 29.41 -36.97 -13.43
C ALA A 96 29.91 -36.56 -12.03
N ARG A 97 31.21 -36.71 -11.76
CA ARG A 97 31.82 -36.27 -10.49
C ARG A 97 31.79 -34.75 -10.33
N GLU A 98 32.07 -34.01 -11.40
CA GLU A 98 31.96 -32.55 -11.41
C GLU A 98 30.52 -32.10 -11.14
N TRP A 99 29.55 -32.75 -11.78
CA TRP A 99 28.12 -32.51 -11.55
C TRP A 99 27.73 -32.79 -10.09
N ASP A 100 28.10 -33.94 -9.53
CA ASP A 100 27.76 -34.29 -8.15
C ASP A 100 28.36 -33.31 -7.15
N SER A 101 29.61 -32.89 -7.37
CA SER A 101 30.28 -31.89 -6.54
C SER A 101 29.58 -30.53 -6.63
N TRP A 102 29.22 -30.11 -7.84
CA TRP A 102 28.50 -28.85 -8.08
C TRP A 102 27.09 -28.88 -7.48
N ALA A 103 26.35 -29.97 -7.65
CA ALA A 103 24.99 -30.13 -7.13
C ALA A 103 24.98 -30.05 -5.60
N ARG A 104 25.88 -30.77 -4.93
CA ARG A 104 26.04 -30.69 -3.46
C ARG A 104 26.43 -29.30 -2.99
N GLY A 105 27.36 -28.64 -3.70
CA GLY A 105 27.75 -27.26 -3.38
C GLY A 105 26.57 -26.29 -3.50
N THR A 106 25.78 -26.44 -4.56
CA THR A 106 24.60 -25.61 -4.82
C THR A 106 23.49 -25.85 -3.79
N GLU A 107 23.23 -27.10 -3.41
CA GLU A 107 22.29 -27.46 -2.35
C GLU A 107 22.64 -26.76 -1.02
N ASN A 108 23.91 -26.79 -0.62
CA ASN A 108 24.38 -26.09 0.58
C ASN A 108 24.17 -24.57 0.50
N VAL A 109 24.44 -23.96 -0.66
CA VAL A 109 24.23 -22.51 -0.86
C VAL A 109 22.74 -22.16 -0.82
N LEU A 110 21.88 -22.98 -1.41
CA LEU A 110 20.42 -22.78 -1.38
C LEU A 110 19.88 -22.90 0.05
N ALA A 111 20.32 -23.91 0.81
CA ALA A 111 19.93 -24.10 2.20
C ALA A 111 20.39 -22.93 3.10
N GLN A 112 21.60 -22.42 2.88
CA GLN A 112 22.08 -21.21 3.57
C GLN A 112 21.25 -19.98 3.19
N GLY A 113 20.88 -19.84 1.91
CA GLY A 113 20.02 -18.77 1.44
C GLY A 113 18.64 -18.78 2.11
N GLU A 114 18.01 -19.95 2.23
CA GLU A 114 16.74 -20.12 2.93
C GLU A 114 16.86 -19.78 4.42
N LEU A 115 17.91 -20.26 5.08
CA LEU A 115 18.19 -19.93 6.48
C LEU A 115 18.36 -18.42 6.69
N ALA A 116 19.06 -17.73 5.79
CA ALA A 116 19.23 -16.28 5.86
C ALA A 116 17.91 -15.52 5.71
N VAL A 117 17.03 -15.96 4.80
CA VAL A 117 15.68 -15.38 4.64
C VAL A 117 14.85 -15.60 5.91
N LEU A 118 14.84 -16.80 6.47
CA LEU A 118 14.11 -17.10 7.71
C LEU A 118 14.63 -16.27 8.90
N GLN A 119 15.95 -16.08 9.00
CA GLN A 119 16.54 -15.22 10.03
C GLN A 119 16.12 -13.76 9.87
N TYR A 120 16.10 -13.26 8.64
CA TYR A 120 15.63 -11.92 8.35
C TYR A 120 14.15 -11.75 8.75
N ASP A 121 13.29 -12.70 8.36
CA ASP A 121 11.87 -12.65 8.68
C ASP A 121 11.62 -12.72 10.20
N LEU A 122 12.35 -13.59 10.92
CA LEU A 122 12.27 -13.68 12.37
C LEU A 122 12.73 -12.38 13.04
N LEU A 123 13.81 -11.77 12.55
CA LEU A 123 14.30 -10.50 13.09
C LEU A 123 13.30 -9.37 12.81
N SER A 124 12.80 -9.30 11.58
CA SER A 124 11.79 -8.32 11.15
C SER A 124 10.53 -8.41 12.02
N THR A 125 9.99 -9.62 12.20
CA THR A 125 8.82 -9.84 13.05
C THR A 125 9.10 -9.51 14.51
N LYS A 126 10.29 -9.82 15.04
CA LYS A 126 10.69 -9.44 16.40
C LYS A 126 10.75 -7.92 16.57
N VAL A 127 11.33 -7.20 15.60
CA VAL A 127 11.40 -5.73 15.62
C VAL A 127 9.99 -5.14 15.56
N ALA A 128 9.14 -5.62 14.65
CA ALA A 128 7.75 -5.17 14.54
C ALA A 128 6.97 -5.43 15.83
N ASN A 129 7.11 -6.62 16.43
CA ASN A 129 6.47 -6.96 17.70
C ASN A 129 6.98 -6.11 18.86
N GLN A 130 8.28 -5.80 18.91
CA GLN A 130 8.83 -4.89 19.91
C GLN A 130 8.29 -3.46 19.76
N GLN A 131 8.15 -2.97 18.53
CA GLN A 131 7.54 -1.66 18.26
C GLN A 131 6.07 -1.66 18.70
N LYS A 132 5.29 -2.66 18.31
CA LYS A 132 3.89 -2.83 18.73
C LYS A 132 3.76 -2.94 20.26
N ALA A 133 4.63 -3.69 20.92
CA ALA A 133 4.64 -3.82 22.38
C ALA A 133 4.97 -2.49 23.08
N LYS A 134 5.92 -1.71 22.56
CA LYS A 134 6.24 -0.37 23.08
C LYS A 134 5.05 0.59 22.94
N VAL A 135 4.34 0.55 21.82
CA VAL A 135 3.12 1.35 21.62
C VAL A 135 2.03 0.92 22.61
N LYS A 136 1.76 -0.38 22.72
CA LYS A 136 0.78 -0.92 23.68
C LYS A 136 1.11 -0.51 25.11
N SER A 137 2.37 -0.68 25.53
CA SER A 137 2.85 -0.28 26.86
C SER A 137 2.65 1.20 27.14
N ARG A 138 2.95 2.07 26.16
CA ARG A 138 2.69 3.51 26.30
C ARG A 138 1.20 3.84 26.43
N ASN A 139 0.32 3.02 25.86
CA ASN A 139 -1.13 3.22 25.92
C ASN A 139 -1.78 2.65 27.19
N VAL A 140 -1.01 1.95 28.04
CA VAL A 140 -1.49 1.51 29.35
C VAL A 140 -1.59 2.72 30.29
N VAL A 141 -2.79 2.97 30.81
CA VAL A 141 -3.10 4.09 31.71
C VAL A 141 -2.76 3.77 33.18
N GLN A 142 -2.66 2.48 33.51
CA GLN A 142 -2.39 1.99 34.86
C GLN A 142 -1.11 1.13 34.85
N ALA A 143 0.03 1.76 35.14
CA ALA A 143 1.33 1.08 35.22
C ALA A 143 1.68 0.55 36.63
N THR A 144 0.99 1.03 37.67
CA THR A 144 1.29 0.70 39.08
C THR A 144 0.04 0.23 39.81
N CYS A 145 0.21 -0.79 40.65
CA CYS A 145 -0.85 -1.52 41.35
C CYS A 145 -1.64 -0.61 42.31
N GLY A 146 -2.96 -0.49 42.07
CA GLY A 146 -3.91 0.25 42.88
C GLY A 146 -5.23 0.39 42.11
N PRO A 147 -6.41 0.30 42.75
CA PRO A 147 -7.68 0.43 42.04
C PRO A 147 -7.80 1.82 41.40
N LEU A 148 -8.06 1.86 40.09
CA LEU A 148 -8.25 3.09 39.33
C LEU A 148 -9.75 3.30 39.10
N THR A 149 -10.31 4.39 39.64
CA THR A 149 -11.70 4.76 39.37
C THR A 149 -11.88 5.15 37.89
N ALA A 150 -13.03 4.83 37.29
CA ALA A 150 -13.32 5.16 35.90
C ALA A 150 -13.15 6.66 35.58
N LYS A 151 -13.54 7.56 36.49
CA LYS A 151 -13.34 9.01 36.30
C LYS A 151 -11.86 9.40 36.21
N ASP A 152 -11.01 8.77 37.01
CA ASP A 152 -9.56 9.02 37.01
C ASP A 152 -8.88 8.44 35.77
N SER A 153 -9.37 7.31 35.24
CA SER A 153 -8.86 6.75 33.99
C SER A 153 -9.17 7.65 32.79
N TRP A 154 -10.42 8.13 32.67
CA TRP A 154 -10.81 9.08 31.62
C TRP A 154 -9.97 10.36 31.67
N LYS A 155 -9.75 10.91 32.87
CA LYS A 155 -8.91 12.11 33.05
C LYS A 155 -7.46 11.86 32.61
N LYS A 156 -6.86 10.73 33.01
CA LYS A 156 -5.50 10.37 32.62
C LYS A 156 -5.36 10.16 31.10
N ILE A 157 -6.36 9.56 30.46
CA ILE A 157 -6.40 9.41 29.00
C ILE A 157 -6.42 10.78 28.32
N ALA A 158 -7.29 11.68 28.76
CA ALA A 158 -7.39 13.04 28.22
C ALA A 158 -6.09 13.83 28.41
N ASP A 159 -5.49 13.77 29.61
CA ASP A 159 -4.21 14.43 29.90
C ASP A 159 -3.07 13.89 29.04
N LYS A 160 -3.03 12.57 28.82
CA LYS A 160 -2.04 11.92 27.96
C LYS A 160 -2.21 12.35 26.50
N ALA A 161 -3.45 12.34 25.99
CA ALA A 161 -3.75 12.77 24.63
C ALA A 161 -3.39 14.25 24.41
N LYS A 162 -3.66 15.12 25.39
CA LYS A 162 -3.26 16.54 25.33
C LYS A 162 -1.74 16.70 25.28
N LYS A 163 -1.00 15.97 26.10
CA LYS A 163 0.48 15.97 26.07
C LYS A 163 1.02 15.47 24.74
N GLU A 164 0.48 14.39 24.20
CA GLU A 164 0.89 13.85 22.90
C GLU A 164 0.67 14.89 21.78
N LYS A 165 -0.51 15.51 21.70
CA LYS A 165 -0.79 16.61 20.75
C LYS A 165 0.20 17.76 20.88
N GLU A 166 0.45 18.22 22.11
CA GLU A 166 1.40 19.30 22.35
C GLU A 166 2.83 18.91 21.92
N THR A 167 3.28 17.69 22.21
CA THR A 167 4.60 17.22 21.78
C THR A 167 4.70 17.09 20.26
N GLN A 168 3.62 16.68 19.59
CA GLN A 168 3.55 16.58 18.14
C GLN A 168 3.61 17.96 17.49
N GLU A 169 2.85 18.93 18.02
CA GLU A 169 2.93 20.33 17.60
C GLU A 169 4.34 20.91 17.80
N ARG A 170 4.97 20.66 18.96
CA ARG A 170 6.35 21.10 19.22
C ARG A 170 7.34 20.52 18.21
N LYS A 171 7.22 19.22 17.88
CA LYS A 171 8.07 18.54 16.88
C LYS A 171 7.84 19.09 15.48
N SER A 172 6.58 19.30 15.07
CA SER A 172 6.25 19.87 13.76
C SER A 172 6.79 21.29 13.60
N LYS A 173 6.59 22.17 14.60
CA LYS A 173 7.14 23.53 14.63
C LYS A 173 8.67 23.52 14.58
N PHE A 174 9.31 22.61 15.33
CA PHE A 174 10.76 22.46 15.31
C PHE A 174 11.28 22.07 13.91
N ARG A 175 10.64 21.10 13.26
CA ARG A 175 10.98 20.66 11.89
C ARG A 175 10.78 21.78 10.87
N ALA A 176 9.65 22.48 10.93
CA ALA A 176 9.37 23.63 10.07
C ALA A 176 10.46 24.71 10.21
N ARG A 177 10.87 25.01 11.45
CA ARG A 177 11.98 25.95 11.71
C ARG A 177 13.30 25.49 11.12
N ILE A 178 13.63 24.20 11.21
CA ILE A 178 14.85 23.65 10.60
C ILE A 178 14.80 23.82 9.07
N ALA A 179 13.67 23.46 8.45
CA ALA A 179 13.51 23.59 7.00
C ALA A 179 13.66 25.05 6.54
N LEU A 180 13.00 25.99 7.23
CA LEU A 180 13.15 27.42 6.95
C LEU A 180 14.60 27.90 7.09
N ASN A 181 15.29 27.50 8.16
CA ASN A 181 16.68 27.89 8.37
C ASN A 181 17.62 27.33 7.30
N LYS A 182 17.34 26.13 6.78
CA LYS A 182 18.10 25.57 5.65
C LYS A 182 17.91 26.41 4.39
N VAL A 183 16.67 26.69 4.00
CA VAL A 183 16.36 27.52 2.82
C VAL A 183 16.98 28.91 2.95
N LYS A 184 16.82 29.59 4.09
CA LYS A 184 17.44 30.91 4.33
C LYS A 184 18.97 30.85 4.23
N LYS A 185 19.59 29.76 4.70
CA LYS A 185 21.05 29.57 4.58
C LYS A 185 21.48 29.38 3.12
N GLU A 186 20.76 28.57 2.36
CA GLU A 186 21.03 28.34 0.94
C GLU A 186 20.84 29.62 0.12
N LEU A 187 19.77 30.36 0.37
CA LEU A 187 19.49 31.65 -0.26
C LEU A 187 20.63 32.65 0.01
N ARG A 188 21.10 32.74 1.26
CA ARG A 188 22.23 33.60 1.63
C ARG A 188 23.52 33.20 0.91
N ILE A 189 23.80 31.91 0.75
CA ILE A 189 24.98 31.45 0.00
C ILE A 189 24.88 31.90 -1.46
N ARG A 190 23.74 31.65 -2.12
CA ARG A 190 23.47 32.09 -3.50
C ARG A 190 23.56 33.61 -3.65
N GLY A 191 23.05 34.38 -2.69
CA GLY A 191 23.13 35.84 -2.69
C GLY A 191 24.55 36.37 -2.57
N VAL A 192 25.38 35.73 -1.74
CA VAL A 192 26.82 36.07 -1.65
C VAL A 192 27.55 35.76 -2.96
N GLU A 193 27.24 34.63 -3.60
CA GLU A 193 27.80 34.26 -4.90
C GLU A 193 27.40 35.26 -6.00
N ALA A 194 26.12 35.62 -6.08
CA ALA A 194 25.62 36.62 -7.03
C ALA A 194 26.30 37.98 -6.85
N ARG A 195 26.48 38.44 -5.60
CA ARG A 195 27.20 39.70 -5.32
C ARG A 195 28.67 39.65 -5.76
N LYS A 196 29.36 38.53 -5.54
CA LYS A 196 30.74 38.34 -6.02
C LYS A 196 30.79 38.34 -7.54
N ALA A 197 29.87 37.64 -8.21
CA ALA A 197 29.78 37.59 -9.66
C ALA A 197 29.50 38.98 -10.26
N GLU A 198 28.59 39.76 -9.67
CA GLU A 198 28.28 41.11 -10.11
C GLU A 198 29.47 42.08 -9.93
N LEU A 199 30.24 41.93 -8.85
CA LEU A 199 31.49 42.69 -8.68
C LEU A 199 32.52 42.34 -9.76
N LEU A 200 32.64 41.06 -10.14
CA LEU A 200 33.53 40.63 -11.22
C LEU A 200 33.05 41.16 -12.58
N ARG A 201 31.75 41.09 -12.87
CA ARG A 201 31.13 41.66 -14.08
C ARG A 201 31.46 43.15 -14.19
N LYS A 202 31.20 43.93 -13.12
CA LYS A 202 31.51 45.37 -13.09
C LYS A 202 32.97 45.66 -13.32
N ARG A 203 33.89 44.88 -12.71
CA ARG A 203 35.33 45.03 -12.94
C ARG A 203 35.70 44.78 -14.40
N GLN A 204 35.19 43.70 -15.01
CA GLN A 204 35.44 43.39 -16.42
C GLN A 204 34.92 44.49 -17.36
N VAL A 205 33.69 44.94 -17.13
CA VAL A 205 33.10 46.05 -17.89
C VAL A 205 33.95 47.32 -17.78
N THR A 206 34.39 47.69 -16.56
CA THR A 206 35.25 48.86 -16.38
C THR A 206 36.60 48.72 -17.08
N GLN A 207 37.18 47.52 -17.13
CA GLN A 207 38.44 47.25 -17.85
C GLN A 207 38.27 47.38 -19.37
N LEU A 208 37.20 46.83 -19.94
CA LEU A 208 36.91 46.91 -21.38
C LEU A 208 36.64 48.35 -21.82
N LEU A 209 35.85 49.09 -21.03
CA LEU A 209 35.61 50.52 -21.27
C LEU A 209 36.91 51.34 -21.20
N LYS A 210 37.79 51.04 -20.24
CA LYS A 210 39.10 51.68 -20.14
C LYS A 210 40.00 51.35 -21.34
N ALA A 211 39.90 50.13 -21.87
CA ALA A 211 40.60 49.70 -23.08
C ALA A 211 39.95 50.18 -24.40
N LYS A 212 38.81 50.91 -24.32
CA LYS A 212 37.99 51.32 -25.47
C LYS A 212 37.53 50.17 -26.37
N GLN A 213 37.39 48.97 -25.79
CA GLN A 213 36.83 47.80 -26.48
C GLN A 213 35.32 47.74 -26.24
N GLU A 214 34.60 47.17 -27.21
CA GLU A 214 33.16 46.96 -27.09
C GLU A 214 32.86 45.93 -25.98
N VAL A 215 31.82 46.20 -25.19
CA VAL A 215 31.43 45.32 -24.08
C VAL A 215 30.61 44.15 -24.65
N PRO A 216 31.02 42.90 -24.41
CA PRO A 216 30.25 41.73 -24.83
C PRO A 216 28.81 41.76 -24.31
N PRO A 217 27.83 41.27 -25.09
CA PRO A 217 26.41 41.33 -24.74
C PRO A 217 26.08 40.62 -23.42
N ASP A 218 26.81 39.55 -23.08
CA ASP A 218 26.64 38.78 -21.84
C ASP A 218 26.90 39.62 -20.57
N LEU A 219 27.77 40.63 -20.67
CA LEU A 219 28.11 41.51 -19.55
C LEU A 219 27.20 42.73 -19.46
N LEU A 220 26.24 42.93 -20.38
CA LEU A 220 25.33 44.08 -20.33
C LEU A 220 24.29 43.93 -19.21
N ASN A 221 23.83 42.71 -18.96
CA ASN A 221 22.77 42.43 -18.00
C ASN A 221 23.33 42.37 -16.56
N PRO A 222 22.80 43.17 -15.61
CA PRO A 222 23.15 43.04 -14.20
C PRO A 222 22.74 41.67 -13.64
N ILE A 223 23.58 41.08 -12.81
CA ILE A 223 23.26 39.83 -12.12
C ILE A 223 22.40 40.17 -10.88
N PRO A 224 21.14 39.70 -10.81
CA PRO A 224 20.26 39.96 -9.69
C PRO A 224 20.71 39.19 -8.42
N ASP A 225 20.55 39.82 -7.25
CA ASP A 225 20.83 39.18 -5.96
C ASP A 225 19.58 38.41 -5.48
N PRO A 226 19.58 37.07 -5.50
CA PRO A 226 18.42 36.27 -5.12
C PRO A 226 17.99 36.50 -3.66
N GLU A 227 18.92 36.86 -2.77
CA GLU A 227 18.61 37.15 -1.36
C GLU A 227 17.76 38.42 -1.20
N LYS A 228 17.88 39.39 -2.12
CA LYS A 228 17.15 40.66 -2.07
C LYS A 228 15.81 40.63 -2.80
N ILE A 229 15.64 39.70 -3.72
CA ILE A 229 14.44 39.59 -4.55
C ILE A 229 13.44 38.62 -3.94
N ALA A 230 13.93 37.59 -3.24
CA ALA A 230 13.08 36.55 -2.66
C ALA A 230 12.00 37.13 -1.75
N GLN A 231 10.76 36.73 -1.99
CA GLN A 231 9.64 37.05 -1.12
C GLN A 231 9.55 36.05 0.03
N GLU A 232 9.10 36.48 1.21
CA GLU A 232 8.94 35.58 2.37
C GLU A 232 7.96 34.43 2.07
N SER A 233 6.98 34.63 1.18
CA SER A 233 6.07 33.59 0.68
C SER A 233 6.81 32.49 -0.07
N GLU A 234 7.71 32.84 -1.00
CA GLU A 234 8.50 31.89 -1.78
C GLU A 234 9.46 31.10 -0.88
N ILE A 235 10.09 31.78 0.09
CA ILE A 235 10.95 31.12 1.10
C ILE A 235 10.14 30.10 1.92
N GLN A 236 8.90 30.42 2.25
CA GLN A 236 8.01 29.53 3.00
C GLN A 236 7.56 28.33 2.16
N GLU A 237 7.26 28.53 0.88
CA GLU A 237 6.91 27.46 -0.08
C GLU A 237 8.08 26.50 -0.30
N GLU A 238 9.29 27.03 -0.54
CA GLU A 238 10.50 26.21 -0.65
C GLU A 238 10.79 25.44 0.63
N ALA A 239 10.57 26.06 1.80
CA ALA A 239 10.73 25.38 3.08
C ALA A 239 9.69 24.28 3.29
N ASN A 240 8.45 24.48 2.84
CA ASN A 240 7.42 23.44 2.85
C ASN A 240 7.80 22.29 1.92
N ILE A 241 8.30 22.58 0.70
CA ILE A 241 8.80 21.56 -0.25
C ILE A 241 9.97 20.79 0.37
N GLN A 242 10.94 21.47 0.98
CA GLN A 242 12.07 20.86 1.67
C GLN A 242 11.61 19.99 2.84
N LEU A 243 10.58 20.42 3.59
CA LEU A 243 9.99 19.65 4.68
C LEU A 243 9.31 18.38 4.14
N ILE A 244 8.59 18.46 3.03
CA ILE A 244 7.96 17.32 2.34
C ILE A 244 9.03 16.36 1.82
N SER A 245 10.06 16.87 1.14
CA SER A 245 11.14 16.09 0.52
C SER A 245 12.06 15.41 1.54
N THR A 246 12.46 16.13 2.60
CA THR A 246 13.37 15.59 3.64
C THR A 246 12.71 14.49 4.47
N ILE A 247 11.37 14.45 4.51
CA ILE A 247 10.62 13.57 5.41
C ILE A 247 9.73 12.56 4.68
N GLY A 248 9.51 12.68 3.36
CA GLY A 248 8.56 11.82 2.66
C GLY A 248 7.18 11.91 3.30
N TRP A 249 6.72 13.13 3.62
CA TRP A 249 5.51 13.30 4.43
C TRP A 249 4.25 13.34 3.57
N SER A 250 3.50 12.24 3.64
CA SER A 250 2.04 12.17 3.48
C SER A 250 1.37 13.27 4.32
N GLY A 251 0.95 14.35 3.67
CA GLY A 251 0.05 15.35 4.23
C GLY A 251 -1.37 14.81 4.39
N SER A 252 -1.54 13.75 5.17
CA SER A 252 -2.77 13.23 5.79
C SER A 252 -2.42 11.89 6.42
N GLN A 253 -1.76 11.93 7.57
CA GLN A 253 -1.60 10.74 8.41
C GLN A 253 -1.88 11.18 9.85
N VAL A 254 -3.16 11.06 10.22
CA VAL A 254 -3.49 10.38 11.47
C VAL A 254 -2.54 9.19 11.55
N ASP A 255 -1.81 9.01 12.65
CA ASP A 255 -0.94 7.85 12.86
C ASP A 255 -1.80 6.56 12.82
N ASP A 256 -2.23 6.17 11.63
CA ASP A 256 -2.84 4.91 11.27
C ASP A 256 -1.83 4.18 10.36
N ASP A 257 -1.60 2.95 10.79
CA ASP A 257 -0.67 1.97 10.28
C ASP A 257 -0.95 1.60 8.81
N ASP A 258 -0.33 2.29 7.86
CA ASP A 258 -0.35 1.90 6.44
C ASP A 258 0.90 1.11 6.02
N GLU A 259 1.29 0.13 6.84
CA GLU A 259 1.98 -1.07 6.37
C GLU A 259 1.10 -2.34 6.50
N THR A 260 -0.21 -2.15 6.70
CA THR A 260 -1.20 -3.24 6.66
C THR A 260 -2.33 -2.90 5.71
N GLY A 261 -2.29 -3.48 4.51
CA GLY A 261 -3.34 -3.37 3.49
C GLY A 261 -4.67 -3.99 3.92
N PHE A 262 -5.43 -3.29 4.74
CA PHE A 262 -6.78 -3.71 5.12
C PHE A 262 -7.76 -2.53 5.11
N ILE A 263 -8.63 -2.52 4.10
CA ILE A 263 -9.75 -1.56 4.00
C ILE A 263 -10.70 -1.83 5.18
N ARG A 264 -10.80 -0.88 6.13
CA ARG A 264 -11.88 -0.89 7.13
C ARG A 264 -13.11 -0.17 6.57
N PHE A 265 -14.19 -0.92 6.39
CA PHE A 265 -15.53 -0.42 6.13
C PHE A 265 -16.07 0.18 7.44
N SER A 266 -16.08 1.50 7.58
CA SER A 266 -16.74 2.19 8.70
C SER A 266 -18.16 2.55 8.31
N GLY A 267 -19.17 1.86 8.86
CA GLY A 267 -20.57 2.26 8.65
C GLY A 267 -21.66 1.22 8.90
N LEU A 268 -21.52 0.30 9.85
CA LEU A 268 -22.64 -0.54 10.31
C LEU A 268 -22.40 -0.93 11.76
N ASP A 269 -22.89 -0.12 12.69
CA ASP A 269 -23.22 -0.52 14.06
C ASP A 269 -24.25 0.50 14.59
N GLU A 270 -25.48 0.38 14.13
CA GLU A 270 -26.66 0.85 14.87
C GLU A 270 -27.63 -0.33 15.01
N ASP A 271 -28.00 -0.58 16.26
CA ASP A 271 -29.21 -1.26 16.73
C ASP A 271 -29.33 -2.79 16.61
N ILE A 272 -28.61 -3.55 17.46
CA ILE A 272 -29.09 -4.84 17.98
C ILE A 272 -28.58 -5.05 19.41
N PHE A 273 -29.29 -4.55 20.44
CA PHE A 273 -29.41 -5.27 21.73
C PHE A 273 -30.44 -4.61 22.68
N THR A 274 -31.73 -4.75 22.40
CA THR A 274 -32.77 -4.73 23.44
C THR A 274 -33.95 -5.59 23.00
N ASP A 275 -33.92 -6.88 23.32
CA ASP A 275 -35.13 -7.57 23.80
C ASP A 275 -34.74 -8.93 24.41
N ARG A 276 -34.78 -9.02 25.74
CA ARG A 276 -34.94 -10.29 26.46
C ARG A 276 -35.89 -10.02 27.61
N THR A 277 -37.16 -10.08 27.23
CA THR A 277 -38.29 -10.31 28.12
C THR A 277 -38.10 -11.62 28.90
N GLU A 278 -38.57 -11.55 30.14
CA GLU A 278 -38.58 -12.57 31.18
C GLU A 278 -39.52 -13.74 30.82
N GLU A 279 -39.59 -14.71 31.75
CA GLU A 279 -40.52 -15.85 31.82
C GLU A 279 -40.06 -17.15 31.12
N ASN A 280 -39.46 -18.05 31.90
CA ASN A 280 -40.24 -19.16 32.45
C ASN A 280 -39.49 -19.88 33.57
N LEU A 281 -40.18 -19.97 34.70
CA LEU A 281 -39.95 -20.93 35.77
C LEU A 281 -40.14 -22.34 35.21
N ASP A 282 -39.22 -23.27 35.51
CA ASP A 282 -39.67 -24.58 35.98
C ASP A 282 -38.65 -25.20 36.93
N SER A 283 -39.20 -25.63 38.04
CA SER A 283 -38.61 -26.31 39.18
C SER A 283 -38.65 -27.82 38.93
N GLY A 284 -37.52 -28.52 39.04
CA GLY A 284 -37.61 -29.98 39.06
C GLY A 284 -36.31 -30.75 39.01
N LEU A 285 -35.96 -31.29 40.17
CA LEU A 285 -35.49 -32.67 40.37
C LEU A 285 -34.00 -32.99 40.13
N PHE A 286 -33.38 -33.33 41.27
CA PHE A 286 -32.15 -34.09 41.54
C PHE A 286 -30.80 -33.42 41.32
#